data_AF-A0A1S9M6U0-F1
#
_entry.id   AF-A0A1S9M6U0-F1
#
_cell.length_a   1.000
_cell.length_b   1.000
_cell.length_c   1.000
_cell.angle_alpha   90.00
_cell.angle_beta   90.00
_cell.angle_gamma   90.00
#
_symmetry.space_group_name_H-M   'P 1'
#
loop_
_entity.id
_entity.type
_entity.pdbx_description
1 polymer ?
#
loop_
_entity_poly.entity_id
_entity_poly.type
_entity_poly.pdbx_seq_one_letter_code
_entity_poly.pdbx_strand_id
1 'polypeptide(L)' 'MGYGYGDMGLMWLWMLGWSLLLIAGLVALVWVIVRLARGGGQSPASRSGSARSILDERYARGEIDDEEYRKRRETLG' A
#
# COMPACT_ATOMS: atom_id res chain seq x y z
N MET A 1 52.04 3.88 16.34
CA MET A 1 50.93 4.84 16.16
C MET A 1 50.43 4.65 14.73
N GLY A 2 49.35 3.90 14.54
CA GLY A 2 48.86 3.52 13.22
C GLY A 2 47.34 3.53 13.23
N TYR A 3 46.76 4.72 13.36
CA TYR A 3 45.34 4.95 13.17
C TYR A 3 45.23 5.75 11.87
N GLY A 4 44.47 5.27 10.88
CA GLY A 4 44.29 6.08 9.67
C GLY A 4 43.56 5.46 8.50
N TYR A 5 43.37 4.14 8.44
CA TYR A 5 42.71 3.51 7.28
C TYR A 5 41.51 2.62 7.61
N GLY A 6 41.41 2.10 8.85
CA GLY A 6 40.23 1.34 9.28
C GLY A 6 39.02 2.22 9.62
N ASP A 7 39.27 3.38 10.23
CA ASP A 7 38.20 4.28 10.73
C ASP A 7 37.42 4.96 9.60
N MET A 8 38.09 5.34 8.50
CA MET A 8 37.42 5.95 7.36
C MET A 8 36.47 4.99 6.62
N GLY A 9 36.82 3.71 6.53
CA GLY A 9 35.96 2.69 5.92
C GLY A 9 34.72 2.39 6.77
N LEU A 10 34.88 2.34 8.09
CA LEU A 10 33.78 2.17 9.03
C LEU A 10 32.81 3.37 9.00
N MET A 11 33.31 4.60 8.93
CA MET A 11 32.47 5.80 8.79
C MET A 11 31.65 5.80 7.49
N TRP A 12 32.26 5.39 6.37
CA TRP A 12 31.56 5.27 5.08
C TRP A 12 30.45 4.22 5.10
N LEU A 13 30.72 3.05 5.68
CA LEU A 13 29.70 2.01 5.86
C LEU A 13 28.58 2.47 6.78
N TRP A 14 28.89 3.24 7.82
CA TRP A 14 27.92 3.76 8.77
C TRP A 14 26.99 4.80 8.12
N MET A 15 27.53 5.70 7.31
CA MET A 15 26.73 6.66 6.51
C MET A 15 25.83 5.97 5.48
N LEU A 16 26.35 4.97 4.76
CA LEU A 16 25.57 4.20 3.77
C LEU A 16 24.48 3.38 4.45
N GLY A 17 24.78 2.75 5.59
CA GLY A 17 23.80 2.02 6.40
C GLY A 17 22.66 2.92 6.86
N TRP A 18 22.96 4.12 7.35
CA TRP A 18 21.94 5.08 7.77
C TRP A 18 21.05 5.55 6.61
N SER A 19 21.64 5.71 5.42
CA SER A 19 20.94 6.06 4.18
C SER A 19 20.07 4.92 3.61
N LEU A 20 20.31 3.68 4.02
CA LEU A 20 19.49 2.54 3.64
C LEU A 20 18.31 2.32 4.60
N LEU A 21 18.40 2.77 5.85
CA LEU A 21 17.33 2.57 6.85
C LEU A 21 16.02 3.24 6.47
N LEU A 22 16.06 4.47 5.94
CA LEU A 22 14.85 5.19 5.52
C LEU A 22 14.25 4.57 4.26
N ILE A 23 15.07 4.09 3.33
CA ILE A 23 14.61 3.36 2.15
C ILE A 23 13.96 2.03 2.56
N ALA A 24 14.61 1.27 3.45
CA ALA A 24 14.07 0.03 4.00
C ALA A 24 12.77 0.27 4.77
N GLY A 25 12.69 1.36 5.54
CA GLY A 25 11.48 1.79 6.23
C GLY A 25 10.33 2.12 5.28
N LEU A 26 10.61 2.86 4.20
CA LEU A 26 9.61 3.16 3.16
C LEU A 26 9.13 1.89 2.45
N VAL A 27 10.05 1.01 2.07
CA VAL A 27 9.71 -0.28 1.43
C VAL A 27 8.89 -1.16 2.37
N ALA A 28 9.28 -1.24 3.66
CA ALA A 28 8.53 -1.98 4.66
C ALA A 28 7.13 -1.40 4.88
N LEU A 29 6.99 -0.07 4.93
CA LEU A 29 5.70 0.61 5.05
C LEU A 29 4.79 0.29 3.86
N VAL A 30 5.30 0.45 2.63
CA VAL A 30 4.55 0.11 1.41
C VAL A 30 4.20 -1.38 1.40
N TRP A 31 5.14 -2.24 1.79
CA TRP A 31 4.90 -3.68 1.87
C TRP A 31 3.81 -4.04 2.88
N VAL A 32 3.79 -3.42 4.06
CA VAL A 32 2.73 -3.61 5.07
C VAL A 32 1.39 -3.11 4.54
N ILE A 33 1.33 -1.93 3.92
CA ILE A 33 0.10 -1.40 3.33
C ILE A 33 -0.44 -2.34 2.26
N VAL A 34 0.43 -2.79 1.34
CA VAL A 34 0.07 -3.75 0.29
C VAL A 34 -0.33 -5.10 0.88
N ARG A 35 0.35 -5.57 1.94
CA ARG A 35 0.07 -6.82 2.63
C ARG A 35 -1.24 -6.78 3.40
N LEU A 36 -1.63 -5.64 3.96
CA LEU A 36 -2.94 -5.40 4.58
C LEU A 36 -4.03 -5.29 3.51
N ALA A 37 -3.79 -4.52 2.45
CA ALA A 37 -4.73 -4.37 1.34
C ALA A 37 -4.99 -5.70 0.61
N ARG A 38 -3.95 -6.52 0.40
CA ARG A 38 -4.07 -7.87 -0.19
C ARG A 38 -4.46 -8.93 0.83
N GLY A 39 -4.12 -8.74 2.12
CA GLY A 39 -4.44 -9.64 3.23
C GLY A 39 -5.86 -9.48 3.77
N GLY A 40 -6.58 -8.42 3.39
CA GLY A 40 -8.01 -8.24 3.68
C GLY A 40 -8.94 -9.17 2.90
N GLY A 41 -8.42 -10.01 2.00
CA GLY A 41 -9.19 -10.90 1.12
C GLY A 41 -9.89 -12.10 1.77
N GLN A 42 -10.08 -12.12 3.10
CA GLN A 42 -10.78 -13.21 3.81
C GLN A 42 -11.83 -12.73 4.83
N SER A 43 -12.17 -11.45 4.86
CA SER A 43 -13.35 -10.97 5.61
C SER A 43 -14.49 -10.62 4.63
N PRO A 44 -15.75 -11.02 4.88
CA PRO A 44 -16.88 -10.72 4.01
C PRO A 44 -17.08 -9.21 3.73
N ALA A 45 -16.52 -8.32 4.56
CA ALA A 45 -16.49 -6.88 4.34
C ALA A 45 -15.57 -6.42 3.18
N SER A 46 -14.53 -7.18 2.80
CA SER A 46 -13.66 -6.80 1.68
C SER A 46 -14.28 -7.10 0.31
N ARG A 47 -15.17 -8.10 0.23
CA ARG A 47 -15.99 -8.34 -0.96
C ARG A 47 -16.99 -7.21 -1.20
N SER A 48 -17.57 -6.61 -0.15
CA SER A 48 -18.44 -5.45 -0.33
C SER A 48 -17.64 -4.22 -0.78
N GLY A 49 -16.42 -4.02 -0.24
CA GLY A 49 -15.50 -3.00 -0.71
C GLY A 49 -15.12 -3.15 -2.19
N SER A 50 -14.77 -4.37 -2.62
CA SER A 50 -14.47 -4.65 -4.03
C SER A 50 -15.70 -4.57 -4.94
N ALA A 51 -16.88 -4.99 -4.46
CA ALA A 51 -18.12 -4.90 -5.23
C ALA A 51 -18.56 -3.44 -5.40
N ARG A 52 -18.41 -2.61 -4.37
CA ARG A 52 -18.64 -1.15 -4.44
C ARG A 52 -17.66 -0.48 -5.40
N SER A 53 -16.36 -0.79 -5.34
CA SER A 53 -15.38 -0.20 -6.26
C SER A 53 -15.64 -0.56 -7.72
N ILE A 54 -16.07 -1.80 -8.00
CA ILE A 54 -16.47 -2.22 -9.35
C ILE A 54 -17.74 -1.49 -9.81
N LEU A 55 -18.69 -1.24 -8.91
CA LEU A 55 -19.92 -0.52 -9.22
C LEU A 55 -19.62 0.96 -9.55
N ASP A 56 -18.77 1.61 -8.76
CA ASP A 56 -18.35 3.00 -8.97
C ASP A 56 -17.62 3.18 -10.31
N GLU A 57 -16.77 2.22 -10.70
CA GLU A 57 -16.05 2.28 -11.97
C GLU A 57 -16.97 2.12 -13.20
N ARG A 58 -18.02 1.29 -13.09
CA ARG A 58 -19.03 1.13 -14.17
C ARG A 58 -19.96 2.32 -14.27
N TYR A 59 -20.30 2.94 -13.15
CA TYR A 59 -21.04 4.20 -13.12
C TYR A 59 -20.24 5.34 -13.76
N ALA A 60 -18.96 5.47 -13.41
CA ALA A 60 -18.07 6.46 -14.02
C ALA A 60 -17.88 6.26 -15.53
N ARG A 61 -17.97 5.01 -16.01
CA ARG A 61 -17.94 4.66 -17.43
C ARG A 61 -19.29 4.89 -18.13
N GLY A 62 -20.36 5.18 -17.38
CA GLY A 62 -21.72 5.34 -17.91
C GLY A 62 -22.37 4.02 -18.34
N GLU A 63 -21.84 2.87 -17.91
CA GLU A 63 -22.42 1.55 -18.21
C GLU A 63 -23.67 1.24 -17.37
N ILE A 64 -23.90 2.02 -16.29
CA ILE A 64 -25.00 1.84 -15.34
C ILE A 64 -25.65 3.20 -15.09
N ASP A 65 -26.98 3.23 -15.07
CA ASP A 65 -27.78 4.42 -14.82
C ASP A 65 -27.83 4.83 -13.33
N ASP A 66 -28.13 6.11 -13.06
CA ASP A 66 -28.19 6.69 -11.71
C ASP A 66 -29.13 5.93 -10.77
N GLU A 67 -30.29 5.47 -11.26
CA GLU A 67 -31.26 4.73 -10.46
C GLU A 67 -30.73 3.35 -10.05
N GLU A 68 -30.06 2.66 -10.98
CA GLU A 68 -29.50 1.34 -10.75
C GLU A 68 -28.27 1.40 -9.83
N TYR A 69 -27.46 2.46 -9.94
CA TYR A 69 -26.36 2.73 -9.03
C TYR A 69 -26.83 2.88 -7.59
N ARG A 70 -27.86 3.71 -7.34
CA ARG A 70 -28.39 3.92 -5.97
C ARG A 70 -28.94 2.65 -5.36
N LYS A 71 -29.75 1.88 -6.11
CA LYS A 71 -30.35 0.63 -5.64
C LYS A 71 -29.32 -0.42 -5.23
N ARG A 72 -28.25 -0.56 -6.04
CA ARG A 72 -27.16 -1.50 -5.77
C ARG A 72 -26.26 -1.02 -4.62
N ARG A 73 -26.05 0.29 -4.50
CA ARG A 73 -25.30 0.89 -3.39
C ARG A 73 -25.97 0.69 -2.04
N GLU A 74 -27.30 0.82 -1.95
CA GLU A 74 -28.07 0.54 -0.73
C GLU A 74 -28.03 -0.94 -0.35
N THR A 75 -28.09 -1.84 -1.33
CA THR A 75 -28.05 -3.30 -1.10
C THR A 75 -26.67 -3.76 -0.63
N LEU A 76 -25.61 -3.07 -1.08
CA LEU A 76 -24.22 -3.36 -0.69
C LEU A 76 -23.79 -2.61 0.58
N GLY A 77 -24.63 -1.72 1.12
CA GLY A 77 -24.46 -0.85 2.30
C GLY A 77 -24.33 -1.61 3.60
#